data_AF-A0A662FK29-F1
#
_entry.id   AF-A0A662FK29-F1
#
_cell.length_a   1.000
_cell.length_b   1.000
_cell.length_c   1.000
_cell.angle_alpha   90.00
_cell.angle_beta   90.00
_cell.angle_gamma   90.00
#
_symmetry.space_group_name_H-M   'P 1'
#
loop_
_entity.id
_entity.type
_entity.pdbx_description
1 polymer ?
#
loop_
_entity_poly.entity_id
_entity_poly.type
_entity_poly.pdbx_seq_one_letter_code
_entity_poly.pdbx_strand_id
1 'polypeptide(L)'
;MTWRNFLDKVKRYFWFSKSEIRAFIVSALVFAFVWSFNNGRIELEDLLVSLVLVVVVMFVHHAGQRLWGLKRGFRVEQRLWWYGLVASLILAFISYGRIKFLAASSTMIYMLYGHRLGAFRYGPNLKEFAAVCLAGPVANILFGTFFKQLANMGVFPVFIADPVFKLSLVFAAWNLLPIPPLDGSRILYSSRLFFAFLFGAISSYVLMIVFLNVYSYVFAFLFGVISWFVSYVFFEKGIS
;
A
#
# COMPACT_ATOMS: atom_id res chain seq x y z
N MET A 1 -14.66 21.36 4.94
CA MET A 1 -13.28 21.86 4.65
C MET A 1 -13.28 22.49 3.28
N THR A 2 -12.95 23.78 3.19
CA THR A 2 -12.96 24.52 1.92
C THR A 2 -11.77 24.09 1.04
N TRP A 3 -11.96 24.06 -0.28
CA TRP A 3 -10.92 23.69 -1.26
C TRP A 3 -9.60 24.45 -1.08
N ARG A 4 -9.67 25.76 -0.82
CA ARG A 4 -8.51 26.62 -0.55
C ARG A 4 -7.68 26.17 0.66
N ASN A 5 -8.34 25.70 1.71
CA ASN A 5 -7.67 25.19 2.92
C ASN A 5 -6.94 23.87 2.63
N PHE A 6 -7.51 23.02 1.77
CA PHE A 6 -6.83 21.80 1.32
C PHE A 6 -5.56 22.10 0.54
N LEU A 7 -5.64 23.01 -0.43
CA LEU A 7 -4.49 23.40 -1.26
C LEU A 7 -3.36 24.01 -0.42
N ASP A 8 -3.68 24.85 0.58
CA ASP A 8 -2.67 25.39 1.49
C ASP A 8 -1.96 24.29 2.29
N LYS A 9 -2.71 23.31 2.82
CA LYS A 9 -2.12 22.16 3.51
C LYS A 9 -1.22 21.33 2.59
N VAL A 10 -1.65 21.07 1.35
CA VAL A 10 -0.85 20.34 0.37
C VAL A 10 0.44 21.12 0.10
N LYS A 11 0.37 22.43 -0.15
CA LYS A 11 1.56 23.24 -0.42
C LYS A 11 2.56 23.23 0.74
N ARG A 12 2.09 23.23 1.99
CA ARG A 12 2.94 23.31 3.19
C ARG A 12 3.48 21.95 3.67
N TYR A 13 2.68 20.89 3.59
CA TYR A 13 2.94 19.64 4.31
C TYR A 13 3.07 18.42 3.40
N PHE A 14 2.86 18.54 2.08
CA PHE A 14 2.97 17.42 1.16
C PHE A 14 4.41 16.96 0.94
N TRP A 15 5.40 17.84 1.07
CA TRP A 15 6.80 17.54 0.75
C TRP A 15 7.48 16.64 1.80
N PHE A 16 8.42 15.81 1.34
CA PHE A 16 9.17 14.87 2.17
C PHE A 16 10.28 15.59 2.94
N SER A 17 10.46 15.20 4.20
CA SER A 17 11.63 15.62 4.98
C SER A 17 12.89 14.87 4.54
N LYS A 18 14.07 15.40 4.90
CA LYS A 18 15.36 14.81 4.51
C LYS A 18 15.52 13.36 4.98
N SER A 19 15.03 13.02 6.17
CA SER A 19 15.04 11.65 6.70
C SER A 19 14.14 10.72 5.91
N GLU A 20 12.98 11.20 5.47
CA GLU A 20 12.05 10.42 4.65
C GLU A 20 12.59 10.17 3.25
N ILE A 21 13.22 11.17 2.64
CA ILE A 21 13.87 11.00 1.34
C ILE A 21 14.95 9.92 1.42
N ARG A 22 15.76 9.92 2.50
CA ARG A 22 16.74 8.85 2.74
C ARG A 22 16.07 7.48 2.88
N ALA A 23 15.03 7.38 3.70
CA ALA A 23 14.28 6.13 3.87
C ALA A 23 13.65 5.63 2.55
N PHE A 24 13.12 6.55 1.75
CA PHE A 24 12.53 6.29 0.45
C PHE A 24 13.57 5.76 -0.54
N ILE A 25 14.73 6.42 -0.65
CA ILE A 25 15.82 5.98 -1.54
C ILE A 25 16.33 4.60 -1.14
N VAL A 26 16.59 4.38 0.16
CA VAL A 26 17.07 3.07 0.65
C VAL A 26 16.05 1.98 0.37
N SER A 27 14.76 2.23 0.65
CA SER A 27 13.70 1.26 0.36
C SER A 27 13.58 0.98 -1.14
N ALA A 28 13.63 2.03 -1.97
CA ALA A 28 13.51 1.89 -3.41
C ALA A 28 14.64 1.05 -3.99
N LEU A 29 15.89 1.25 -3.55
CA LEU A 29 17.04 0.46 -3.99
C LEU A 29 16.90 -1.02 -3.59
N VAL A 30 16.53 -1.29 -2.34
CA VAL A 30 16.35 -2.66 -1.85
C VAL A 30 15.19 -3.36 -2.57
N PHE A 31 14.06 -2.68 -2.74
CA PHE A 31 12.91 -3.25 -3.44
C PHE A 31 13.14 -3.42 -4.93
N ALA A 32 13.89 -2.51 -5.58
CA ALA A 32 14.31 -2.68 -6.97
C ALA A 32 15.17 -3.93 -7.13
N PHE A 33 16.12 -4.12 -6.21
CA PHE A 33 16.95 -5.33 -6.16
C PHE A 33 16.08 -6.59 -5.98
N VAL A 34 15.21 -6.62 -4.96
CA VAL A 34 14.31 -7.76 -4.69
C VAL A 34 13.37 -8.03 -5.87
N TRP A 35 12.90 -7.00 -6.56
CA TRP A 35 12.01 -7.14 -7.70
C TRP A 35 12.73 -7.65 -8.95
N SER A 36 13.96 -7.21 -9.19
CA SER A 36 14.81 -7.65 -10.31
C SER A 36 15.42 -9.04 -10.08
N PHE A 37 15.63 -9.45 -8.83
CA PHE A 37 16.24 -10.74 -8.50
C PHE A 37 15.35 -11.91 -8.95
N ASN A 38 15.83 -12.67 -9.93
CA ASN A 38 15.10 -13.80 -10.49
C ASN A 38 16.04 -14.98 -10.79
N ASN A 39 15.68 -16.19 -10.34
CA ASN A 39 16.47 -17.40 -10.51
C ASN A 39 17.95 -17.27 -10.04
N GLY A 40 18.20 -16.50 -8.99
CA GLY A 40 19.55 -16.27 -8.47
C GLY A 40 20.42 -15.31 -9.29
N ARG A 41 19.86 -14.65 -10.31
CA ARG A 41 20.56 -13.72 -11.19
C ARG A 41 19.91 -12.35 -11.17
N ILE A 42 20.72 -11.35 -11.51
CA ILE A 42 20.30 -9.95 -11.67
C ILE A 42 20.88 -9.47 -12.98
N GLU A 43 20.00 -8.99 -13.85
CA GLU A 43 20.37 -8.33 -15.09
C GLU A 43 20.30 -6.82 -14.86
N LEU A 44 21.27 -6.07 -15.40
CA LEU A 44 21.35 -4.63 -15.19
C LEU A 44 20.12 -3.91 -15.74
N GLU A 45 19.62 -4.35 -16.90
CA GLU A 45 18.42 -3.79 -17.53
C GLU A 45 17.19 -3.96 -16.63
N ASP A 46 16.96 -5.19 -16.13
CA ASP A 46 15.89 -5.49 -15.19
C ASP A 46 15.99 -4.67 -13.91
N LEU A 47 17.20 -4.47 -13.39
CA LEU A 47 17.42 -3.67 -12.18
C LEU A 47 17.05 -2.21 -12.40
N LEU A 48 17.46 -1.62 -13.53
CA LEU A 48 17.17 -0.23 -13.87
C LEU A 48 15.66 -0.02 -14.09
N VAL A 49 15.00 -0.91 -14.81
CA VAL A 49 13.55 -0.87 -15.01
C VAL A 49 12.82 -1.03 -13.68
N SER A 50 13.24 -2.00 -12.85
CA SER A 50 12.67 -2.22 -11.52
C SER A 50 12.81 -1.01 -10.61
N LEU A 51 13.94 -0.31 -10.66
CA LEU A 51 14.18 0.89 -9.87
C LEU A 51 13.19 2.00 -10.22
N VAL A 52 12.98 2.27 -11.51
CA VAL A 52 12.00 3.28 -11.95
C VAL A 52 10.60 2.88 -11.52
N LEU A 53 10.20 1.63 -11.74
CA LEU A 53 8.87 1.13 -11.38
C LEU A 53 8.61 1.22 -9.87
N VAL A 54 9.56 0.77 -9.05
CA VAL A 54 9.45 0.82 -7.59
C VAL A 54 9.36 2.25 -7.08
N VAL A 55 10.18 3.16 -7.59
CA VAL A 55 10.11 4.59 -7.19
C VAL A 55 8.72 5.15 -7.49
N VAL A 56 8.18 4.89 -8.68
CA VAL A 56 6.84 5.39 -9.06
C VAL A 56 5.76 4.79 -8.17
N VAL A 57 5.75 3.46 -7.97
CA VAL A 57 4.73 2.77 -7.16
C VAL A 57 4.80 3.17 -5.68
N MET A 58 6.00 3.26 -5.11
CA MET A 58 6.19 3.74 -3.74
C MET A 58 5.74 5.19 -3.58
N PHE A 59 6.05 6.06 -4.56
CA PHE A 59 5.64 7.44 -4.54
C PHE A 59 4.11 7.56 -4.54
N VAL A 60 3.42 6.82 -5.41
CA VAL A 60 1.95 6.80 -5.48
C VAL A 60 1.35 6.36 -4.15
N HIS A 61 1.86 5.28 -3.54
CA HIS A 61 1.40 4.80 -2.24
C HIS A 61 1.50 5.88 -1.18
N HIS A 62 2.69 6.46 -1.02
CA HIS A 62 2.95 7.47 0.01
C HIS A 62 2.23 8.79 -0.25
N ALA A 63 2.09 9.18 -1.52
CA ALA A 63 1.31 10.35 -1.92
C ALA A 63 -0.17 10.16 -1.58
N GLY A 64 -0.75 8.99 -1.85
CA GLY A 64 -2.14 8.67 -1.50
C GLY A 64 -2.41 8.81 0.01
N GLN A 65 -1.52 8.26 0.84
CA GLN A 65 -1.61 8.38 2.29
C GLN A 65 -1.51 9.83 2.77
N ARG A 66 -0.56 10.60 2.22
CA ARG A 66 -0.37 12.01 2.55
C ARG A 66 -1.58 12.85 2.17
N LEU A 67 -2.08 12.71 0.94
CA LEU A 67 -3.25 13.47 0.47
C LEU A 67 -4.47 13.20 1.35
N TRP A 68 -4.72 11.93 1.71
CA TRP A 68 -5.82 11.59 2.60
C TRP A 68 -5.60 12.07 4.04
N GLY A 69 -4.38 11.96 4.56
CA GLY A 69 -3.98 12.48 5.86
C GLY A 69 -4.24 13.99 5.96
N LEU A 70 -3.78 14.77 4.98
CA LEU A 70 -3.96 16.23 4.96
C LEU A 70 -5.43 16.64 4.88
N LYS A 71 -6.24 15.90 4.11
CA LYS A 71 -7.70 16.07 4.07
C LYS A 71 -8.33 15.88 5.45
N ARG A 72 -7.79 14.98 6.26
CA ARG A 72 -8.22 14.69 7.64
C ARG A 72 -7.52 15.52 8.72
N GLY A 73 -6.61 16.44 8.34
CA GLY A 73 -5.88 17.28 9.30
C GLY A 73 -4.73 16.55 10.00
N PHE A 74 -4.14 15.56 9.34
CA PHE A 74 -2.95 14.86 9.80
C PHE A 74 -1.77 15.11 8.86
N ARG A 75 -0.58 15.17 9.44
CA ARG A 75 0.69 15.07 8.73
C ARG A 75 1.14 13.61 8.77
N VAL A 76 1.44 13.05 7.60
CA VAL A 76 1.87 11.65 7.47
C VAL A 76 3.33 11.65 7.08
N GLU A 77 4.16 11.00 7.88
CA GLU A 77 5.58 10.79 7.60
C GLU A 77 5.88 9.30 7.43
N GLN A 78 6.81 8.97 6.54
CA GLN A 78 7.21 7.59 6.25
C GLN A 78 8.54 7.30 6.92
N ARG A 79 8.55 6.31 7.81
CA ARG A 79 9.77 5.82 8.45
C ARG A 79 10.16 4.48 7.86
N LEU A 80 11.46 4.24 7.88
CA LEU A 80 12.02 2.98 7.44
C LEU A 80 11.75 1.88 8.48
N TRP A 81 11.24 0.74 8.03
CA TRP A 81 11.15 -0.45 8.85
C TRP A 81 12.26 -1.43 8.46
N TRP A 82 13.39 -1.34 9.17
CA TRP A 82 14.59 -2.12 8.87
C TRP A 82 14.35 -3.63 8.85
N TYR A 83 13.56 -4.15 9.79
CA TYR A 83 13.24 -5.58 9.83
C TYR A 83 12.49 -6.03 8.57
N GLY A 84 11.60 -5.19 8.04
CA GLY A 84 10.91 -5.44 6.78
C GLY A 84 11.87 -5.48 5.58
N LEU A 85 12.83 -4.55 5.51
CA LEU A 85 13.86 -4.57 4.46
C LEU A 85 14.76 -5.81 4.52
N VAL A 86 15.24 -6.15 5.71
CA VAL A 86 16.09 -7.34 5.90
C VAL A 86 15.31 -8.61 5.56
N ALA A 87 14.05 -8.71 6.01
CA ALA A 87 13.17 -9.82 5.63
C ALA A 87 12.94 -9.90 4.12
N SER A 88 12.82 -8.75 3.44
CA SER A 88 12.68 -8.68 1.98
C SER A 88 13.87 -9.31 1.27
N LEU A 89 15.10 -8.99 1.71
CA LEU A 89 16.32 -9.56 1.16
C LEU A 89 16.45 -11.05 1.46
N ILE A 90 16.25 -11.46 2.72
CA ILE A 90 16.34 -12.87 3.13
C ILE A 90 15.36 -13.73 2.33
N LEU A 91 14.11 -13.30 2.22
CA LEU A 91 13.09 -14.03 1.45
C LEU A 91 13.42 -14.07 -0.04
N ALA A 92 13.98 -13.01 -0.62
CA ALA A 92 14.41 -13.01 -2.01
C ALA A 92 15.50 -14.07 -2.26
N PHE A 93 16.52 -14.15 -1.40
CA PHE A 93 17.60 -15.14 -1.55
C PHE A 93 17.12 -16.58 -1.30
N ILE A 94 16.38 -16.83 -0.21
CA ILE A 94 15.89 -18.17 0.13
C ILE A 94 14.94 -18.70 -0.94
N SER A 95 14.08 -17.84 -1.49
CA SER A 95 13.10 -18.23 -2.51
C SER A 95 13.65 -18.19 -3.95
N TYR A 96 14.94 -17.87 -4.14
CA TYR A 96 15.56 -17.65 -5.44
C TYR A 96 14.78 -16.63 -6.31
N GLY A 97 14.18 -15.61 -5.69
CA GLY A 97 13.40 -14.57 -6.36
C GLY A 97 11.92 -14.88 -6.59
N ARG A 98 11.41 -16.03 -6.13
CA ARG A 98 9.99 -16.40 -6.30
C ARG A 98 9.06 -15.60 -5.38
N ILE A 99 9.49 -15.34 -4.14
CA ILE A 99 8.72 -14.58 -3.15
C ILE A 99 9.33 -13.19 -3.02
N LYS A 100 8.61 -12.20 -3.55
CA LYS A 100 9.02 -10.79 -3.54
C LYS A 100 8.29 -10.05 -2.43
N PHE A 101 8.83 -10.13 -1.21
CA PHE A 101 8.29 -9.41 -0.07
C PHE A 101 8.64 -7.92 -0.17
N LEU A 102 7.62 -7.04 -0.22
CA LEU A 102 7.77 -5.60 -0.44
C LEU A 102 7.06 -4.79 0.65
N ALA A 103 7.41 -5.07 1.91
CA ALA A 103 6.81 -4.41 3.07
C ALA A 103 7.91 -3.89 4.00
N ALA A 104 8.21 -2.59 3.89
CA ALA A 104 9.27 -1.95 4.70
C ALA A 104 9.01 -0.48 5.02
N SER A 105 7.81 0.03 4.72
CA SER A 105 7.44 1.38 5.08
C SER A 105 6.55 1.38 6.31
N SER A 106 6.88 2.25 7.25
CA SER A 106 6.12 2.51 8.47
C SER A 106 5.51 3.89 8.37
N THR A 107 4.19 3.97 8.37
CA THR A 107 3.48 5.25 8.36
C THR A 107 3.45 5.83 9.77
N MET A 108 3.89 7.07 9.98
CA MET A 108 3.74 7.81 11.22
C MET A 108 2.76 8.96 11.01
N ILE A 109 1.71 9.01 11.83
CA ILE A 109 0.61 9.97 11.67
C ILE A 109 0.68 10.96 12.84
N TYR A 110 0.86 12.24 12.53
CA TYR A 110 0.88 13.33 13.50
C TYR A 110 -0.32 14.25 13.30
N MET A 111 -0.93 14.68 14.38
CA MET A 111 -2.06 15.60 14.33
C MET A 111 -1.59 17.03 14.04
N LEU A 112 -2.26 17.71 13.11
CA LEU A 112 -2.08 19.14 12.88
C LEU A 112 -3.09 19.92 13.74
N TYR A 113 -2.72 20.22 14.98
CA TYR A 113 -3.62 20.83 15.98
C TYR A 113 -4.35 22.08 15.46
N GLY A 114 -3.63 23.00 14.81
CA GLY A 114 -4.22 24.24 14.27
C GLY A 114 -5.29 24.02 13.19
N HIS A 115 -5.26 22.88 12.48
CA HIS A 115 -6.23 22.57 11.42
C HIS A 115 -7.44 21.76 11.88
N ARG A 116 -7.51 21.40 13.17
CA ARG A 116 -8.62 20.68 13.81
C ARG A 116 -9.32 21.49 14.91
N LEU A 117 -9.01 22.79 15.04
CA LEU A 117 -9.74 23.70 15.94
C LEU A 117 -11.22 23.76 15.53
N GLY A 118 -12.12 23.51 16.49
CA GLY A 118 -13.57 23.44 16.26
C GLY A 118 -14.10 22.12 15.67
N ALA A 119 -13.25 21.10 15.47
CA ALA A 119 -13.71 19.78 15.04
C ALA A 119 -14.39 19.00 16.17
N PHE A 120 -15.51 18.34 15.88
CA PHE A 120 -16.19 17.44 16.81
C PHE A 120 -15.30 16.23 17.13
N ARG A 121 -14.74 16.22 18.36
CA ARG A 121 -13.67 15.34 18.87
C ARG A 121 -12.25 15.72 18.41
N TYR A 122 -11.51 16.30 19.37
CA TYR A 122 -10.14 16.75 19.20
C TYR A 122 -9.13 15.61 19.03
N GLY A 123 -9.39 14.43 19.62
CA GLY A 123 -8.44 13.31 19.67
C GLY A 123 -8.32 12.50 18.37
N PRO A 124 -7.20 11.76 18.21
CA PRO A 124 -7.01 10.86 17.08
C PRO A 124 -8.00 9.71 17.14
N ASN A 125 -8.82 9.55 16.10
CA ASN A 125 -9.72 8.43 15.98
C ASN A 125 -9.03 7.29 15.22
N LEU A 126 -9.08 6.07 15.77
CA LEU A 126 -8.51 4.88 15.14
C LEU A 126 -9.05 4.66 13.72
N LYS A 127 -10.32 5.00 13.48
CA LYS A 127 -10.95 4.94 12.15
C LYS A 127 -10.30 5.89 11.15
N GLU A 128 -9.84 7.06 11.60
CA GLU A 128 -9.14 8.02 10.74
C GLU A 128 -7.73 7.54 10.42
N PHE A 129 -7.03 6.95 11.39
CA PHE A 129 -5.72 6.34 11.16
C PHE A 129 -5.80 5.16 10.18
N ALA A 130 -6.80 4.29 10.35
CA ALA A 130 -7.06 3.20 9.42
C ALA A 130 -7.36 3.72 8.02
N ALA A 131 -8.16 4.79 7.88
CA ALA A 131 -8.46 5.37 6.58
C ALA A 131 -7.23 5.99 5.89
N VAL A 132 -6.31 6.58 6.66
CA VAL A 132 -5.02 7.08 6.14
C VAL A 132 -4.13 5.93 5.70
N CYS A 133 -4.01 4.87 6.51
CA CYS A 133 -3.24 3.69 6.14
C CYS A 133 -3.80 3.00 4.88
N LEU A 134 -5.14 2.87 4.79
CA LEU A 134 -5.84 2.32 3.63
C LEU A 134 -5.63 3.14 2.34
N ALA A 135 -5.50 4.45 2.44
CA ALA A 135 -5.37 5.32 1.28
C ALA A 135 -4.14 5.00 0.42
N GLY A 136 -3.08 4.43 0.99
CA GLY A 136 -1.88 3.99 0.25
C GLY A 136 -2.16 2.76 -0.62
N PRO A 137 -2.53 1.61 -0.04
CA PRO A 137 -2.90 0.42 -0.80
C PRO A 137 -3.98 0.69 -1.85
N VAL A 138 -5.00 1.50 -1.51
CA VAL A 138 -6.05 1.88 -2.47
C VAL A 138 -5.49 2.73 -3.61
N ALA A 139 -4.62 3.70 -3.34
CA ALA A 139 -3.99 4.50 -4.39
C ALA A 139 -3.19 3.63 -5.36
N ASN A 140 -2.45 2.63 -4.85
CA ASN A 140 -1.71 1.71 -5.69
C ASN A 140 -2.61 0.79 -6.53
N ILE A 141 -3.68 0.26 -5.95
CA ILE A 141 -4.65 -0.54 -6.71
C ILE A 141 -5.25 0.32 -7.82
N LEU A 142 -5.74 1.53 -7.52
CA LEU A 142 -6.29 2.44 -8.53
C LEU A 142 -5.26 2.80 -9.61
N PHE A 143 -4.01 3.06 -9.22
CA PHE A 143 -2.94 3.38 -10.16
C PHE A 143 -2.61 2.23 -11.09
N GLY A 144 -2.35 1.04 -10.55
CA GLY A 144 -2.06 -0.13 -11.37
C GLY A 144 -3.20 -0.47 -12.32
N THR A 145 -4.44 -0.43 -11.81
CA THR A 145 -5.64 -0.78 -12.58
C THR A 145 -5.91 0.22 -13.70
N PHE A 146 -5.66 1.50 -13.47
CA PHE A 146 -5.70 2.54 -14.50
C PHE A 146 -4.75 2.23 -15.67
N PHE A 147 -3.48 1.92 -15.40
CA PHE A 147 -2.52 1.59 -16.45
C PHE A 147 -2.86 0.29 -17.19
N LYS A 148 -3.34 -0.74 -16.48
CA LYS A 148 -3.79 -1.98 -17.12
C LYS A 148 -4.98 -1.74 -18.05
N GLN A 149 -5.92 -0.87 -17.65
CA GLN A 149 -7.07 -0.53 -18.49
C GLN A 149 -6.64 0.24 -19.76
N LEU A 150 -5.72 1.20 -19.64
CA LEU A 150 -5.17 1.91 -20.80
C LEU A 150 -4.47 0.97 -21.78
N ALA A 151 -3.76 -0.04 -21.28
CA ALA A 151 -3.13 -1.05 -22.12
C ALA A 151 -4.15 -1.95 -22.83
N ASN A 152 -5.23 -2.35 -22.13
CA ASN A 152 -6.32 -3.12 -22.76
C ASN A 152 -7.05 -2.33 -23.85
N MET A 153 -7.06 -0.99 -23.77
CA MET A 153 -7.62 -0.11 -24.81
C MET A 153 -6.62 0.19 -25.95
N GLY A 154 -5.39 -0.32 -25.89
CA GLY A 154 -4.35 -0.08 -26.88
C GLY A 154 -3.70 1.31 -26.81
N VAL A 155 -4.01 2.12 -25.79
CA VAL A 155 -3.49 3.49 -25.63
C VAL A 155 -2.11 3.50 -24.98
N PHE A 156 -1.77 2.45 -24.22
CA PHE A 156 -0.52 2.38 -23.46
C PHE A 156 0.22 1.05 -23.68
N PRO A 157 1.56 1.03 -23.71
CA PRO A 157 2.30 -0.20 -23.97
C PRO A 157 2.11 -1.27 -22.88
N VAL A 158 1.74 -2.47 -23.31
CA VAL A 158 1.47 -3.62 -22.42
C VAL A 158 2.71 -4.00 -21.59
N PHE A 159 3.90 -3.91 -22.20
CA PHE A 159 5.16 -4.26 -21.53
C PHE A 159 5.49 -3.36 -20.32
N ILE A 160 4.90 -2.16 -20.22
CA ILE A 160 5.05 -1.27 -19.06
C ILE A 160 3.85 -1.42 -18.11
N ALA A 161 2.63 -1.46 -18.64
CA ALA A 161 1.41 -1.55 -17.82
C ALA A 161 1.37 -2.82 -16.96
N ASP A 162 1.79 -3.97 -17.49
CA ASP A 162 1.71 -5.23 -16.78
C ASP A 162 2.66 -5.29 -15.57
N PRO A 163 3.94 -4.90 -15.68
CA PRO A 163 4.81 -4.77 -14.51
C PRO A 163 4.33 -3.73 -13.50
N VAL A 164 3.86 -2.56 -13.94
CA VAL A 164 3.31 -1.52 -13.04
C VAL A 164 2.12 -2.05 -12.25
N PHE A 165 1.19 -2.72 -12.92
CA PHE A 165 0.01 -3.31 -12.32
C PHE A 165 0.37 -4.38 -11.30
N LYS A 166 1.21 -5.35 -11.67
CA LYS A 166 1.65 -6.44 -10.78
C LYS A 166 2.38 -5.88 -9.56
N LEU A 167 3.34 -4.98 -9.76
CA LEU A 167 4.10 -4.38 -8.67
C LEU A 167 3.19 -3.60 -7.72
N SER A 168 2.28 -2.80 -8.26
CA SER A 168 1.34 -1.99 -7.46
C SER A 168 0.43 -2.87 -6.59
N LEU A 169 -0.09 -3.97 -7.13
CA LEU A 169 -0.91 -4.92 -6.39
C LEU A 169 -0.14 -5.68 -5.33
N VAL A 170 1.04 -6.20 -5.68
CA VAL A 170 1.90 -6.93 -4.73
C VAL A 170 2.32 -5.99 -3.59
N PHE A 171 2.68 -4.75 -3.89
CA PHE A 171 3.00 -3.74 -2.88
C PHE A 171 1.80 -3.43 -1.98
N ALA A 172 0.60 -3.25 -2.57
CA ALA A 172 -0.62 -3.02 -1.79
C ALA A 172 -0.95 -4.20 -0.86
N ALA A 173 -0.81 -5.43 -1.35
CA ALA A 173 -1.09 -6.64 -0.57
C ALA A 173 -0.12 -6.82 0.61
N TRP A 174 1.19 -6.63 0.40
CA TRP A 174 2.16 -6.73 1.48
C TRP A 174 1.97 -5.68 2.56
N ASN A 175 1.63 -4.44 2.20
CA ASN A 175 1.36 -3.38 3.17
C ASN A 175 0.04 -3.60 3.95
N LEU A 176 -0.86 -4.43 3.44
CA LEU A 176 -2.11 -4.80 4.13
C LEU A 176 -1.92 -5.93 5.15
N LEU A 177 -0.72 -6.51 5.28
CA LEU A 177 -0.48 -7.53 6.29
C LEU A 177 -0.71 -6.98 7.72
N PRO A 178 -1.27 -7.79 8.63
CA PRO A 178 -1.57 -7.39 10.01
C PRO A 178 -0.33 -7.42 10.92
N ILE A 179 0.81 -6.89 10.46
CA ILE A 179 2.08 -6.88 11.20
C ILE A 179 2.45 -5.44 11.52
N PRO A 180 2.51 -5.01 12.79
CA PRO A 180 3.04 -3.69 13.15
C PRO A 180 4.50 -3.57 12.67
N PRO A 181 4.90 -2.49 11.96
CA PRO A 181 4.24 -1.19 11.78
C PRO A 181 3.49 -0.98 10.45
N LEU A 182 3.21 -2.04 9.69
CA LEU A 182 2.55 -1.96 8.38
C LEU A 182 1.12 -1.42 8.48
N ASP A 183 0.61 -0.93 7.35
CA ASP A 183 -0.68 -0.27 7.23
C ASP A 183 -1.86 -1.18 7.64
N GLY A 184 -1.77 -2.49 7.35
CA GLY A 184 -2.78 -3.48 7.71
C GLY A 184 -3.06 -3.58 9.21
N SER A 185 -2.03 -3.42 10.05
CA SER A 185 -2.18 -3.50 11.51
C SER A 185 -3.15 -2.43 12.04
N ARG A 186 -3.09 -1.19 11.53
CA ARG A 186 -3.97 -0.11 11.96
C ARG A 186 -5.41 -0.30 11.51
N ILE A 187 -5.60 -0.93 10.35
CA ILE A 187 -6.93 -1.26 9.83
C ILE A 187 -7.56 -2.34 10.71
N LEU A 188 -6.80 -3.39 11.04
CA LEU A 188 -7.23 -4.47 11.94
C LEU A 188 -7.66 -3.92 13.31
N TYR A 189 -6.85 -3.05 13.91
CA TYR A 189 -7.19 -2.45 15.21
C TYR A 189 -8.44 -1.56 15.14
N SER A 190 -8.71 -0.91 13.99
CA SER A 190 -9.92 -0.09 13.84
C SER A 190 -11.18 -0.92 13.68
N SER A 191 -11.15 -2.00 12.90
CA SER A 191 -12.28 -2.91 12.73
C SER A 191 -11.79 -4.23 12.17
N ARG A 192 -11.93 -5.29 12.98
CA ARG A 192 -11.53 -6.66 12.61
C ARG A 192 -12.29 -7.16 11.38
N LEU A 193 -13.60 -6.91 11.34
CA LEU A 193 -14.44 -7.31 10.21
C LEU A 193 -14.09 -6.56 8.92
N PHE A 194 -13.89 -5.24 9.00
CA PHE A 194 -13.50 -4.46 7.81
C PHE A 194 -12.14 -4.88 7.28
N PHE A 195 -11.20 -5.19 8.19
CA PHE A 195 -9.91 -5.76 7.82
C PHE A 195 -10.08 -7.11 7.11
N ALA A 196 -10.86 -8.04 7.66
CA ALA A 196 -11.08 -9.36 7.06
C ALA A 196 -11.66 -9.25 5.64
N PHE A 197 -12.64 -8.36 5.45
CA PHE A 197 -13.19 -8.06 4.12
C PHE A 197 -12.11 -7.60 3.14
N LEU A 198 -11.34 -6.57 3.51
CA LEU A 198 -10.32 -5.98 2.64
C LEU A 198 -9.17 -6.93 2.36
N PHE A 199 -8.67 -7.60 3.39
CA PHE A 199 -7.58 -8.55 3.28
C PHE A 199 -7.98 -9.74 2.44
N GLY A 200 -9.18 -10.29 2.65
CA GLY A 200 -9.75 -11.35 1.82
C GLY A 200 -9.92 -10.92 0.36
N ALA A 201 -10.45 -9.72 0.12
CA ALA A 201 -10.66 -9.22 -1.24
C ALA A 201 -9.35 -8.97 -2.00
N ILE A 202 -8.37 -8.32 -1.37
CA ILE A 202 -7.11 -7.97 -2.04
C ILE A 202 -6.23 -9.22 -2.20
N SER A 203 -6.16 -10.09 -1.19
CA SER A 203 -5.36 -11.33 -1.28
C SER A 203 -5.93 -12.28 -2.33
N SER A 204 -7.25 -12.47 -2.37
CA SER A 204 -7.89 -13.27 -3.42
C SER A 204 -7.66 -12.68 -4.81
N TYR A 205 -7.73 -11.35 -4.96
CA TYR A 205 -7.42 -10.70 -6.24
C TYR A 205 -5.99 -10.98 -6.70
N VAL A 206 -5.00 -10.86 -5.81
CA VAL A 206 -3.61 -11.18 -6.12
C VAL A 206 -3.44 -12.66 -6.48
N LEU A 207 -4.05 -13.57 -5.73
CA LEU A 207 -4.00 -15.00 -6.02
C LEU A 207 -4.60 -15.32 -7.40
N MET A 208 -5.76 -14.76 -7.74
CA MET A 208 -6.38 -14.97 -9.05
C MET A 208 -5.52 -14.48 -10.20
N ILE A 209 -4.84 -13.35 -10.03
CA ILE A 209 -3.94 -12.82 -11.06
C ILE A 209 -2.69 -13.69 -11.21
N VAL A 210 -2.08 -14.10 -10.09
CA VAL A 210 -0.83 -14.86 -10.09
C VAL A 210 -1.05 -16.29 -10.60
N PHE A 211 -2.14 -16.96 -10.20
CA PHE A 211 -2.36 -18.37 -10.51
C PHE A 211 -3.29 -18.61 -11.70
N LEU A 212 -4.34 -17.81 -11.86
CA LEU A 212 -5.37 -18.04 -12.88
C LEU A 212 -5.28 -17.03 -14.04
N ASN A 213 -4.50 -15.96 -13.87
CA ASN A 213 -4.41 -14.84 -14.82
C ASN A 213 -5.79 -14.21 -15.13
N VAL A 214 -6.72 -14.28 -14.17
CA VAL A 214 -8.09 -13.74 -14.29
C VAL A 214 -8.18 -12.40 -13.57
N TYR A 215 -8.57 -11.37 -14.31
CA TYR A 215 -8.77 -10.00 -13.79
C TYR A 215 -10.25 -9.76 -13.50
N SER A 216 -10.69 -10.08 -12.28
CA SER A 216 -12.10 -9.86 -11.90
C SER A 216 -12.23 -9.28 -10.50
N TYR A 217 -12.69 -8.03 -10.43
CA TYR A 217 -13.07 -7.39 -9.17
C TYR A 217 -14.31 -8.04 -8.54
N VAL A 218 -15.16 -8.67 -9.35
CA VAL A 218 -16.38 -9.33 -8.86
C VAL A 218 -15.99 -10.52 -7.99
N PHE A 219 -15.06 -11.36 -8.44
CA PHE A 219 -14.59 -12.48 -7.63
C PHE A 219 -13.85 -12.00 -6.38
N ALA A 220 -12.97 -11.01 -6.51
CA ALA A 220 -12.30 -10.41 -5.36
C ALA A 220 -13.30 -9.90 -4.30
N PHE A 221 -14.35 -9.22 -4.74
CA PHE A 221 -15.42 -8.75 -3.85
C PHE A 221 -16.16 -9.90 -3.18
N LEU A 222 -16.54 -10.94 -3.93
CA LEU A 222 -17.23 -12.12 -3.38
C LEU A 222 -16.37 -12.83 -2.32
N PHE A 223 -15.08 -13.03 -2.59
CA PHE A 223 -14.15 -13.59 -1.60
C PHE A 223 -13.98 -12.69 -0.38
N GLY A 224 -14.00 -11.36 -0.56
CA GLY A 224 -14.04 -10.40 0.54
C GLY A 224 -15.29 -10.59 1.41
N VAL A 225 -16.47 -10.70 0.80
CA VAL A 225 -17.75 -10.93 1.52
C VAL A 225 -17.72 -12.28 2.26
N ILE A 226 -17.21 -13.33 1.62
CA ILE A 226 -17.05 -14.64 2.27
C ILE A 226 -16.12 -14.53 3.47
N SER A 227 -14.95 -13.88 3.32
CA SER A 227 -14.01 -13.69 4.43
C SER A 227 -14.63 -12.87 5.56
N TRP A 228 -15.41 -11.83 5.25
CA TRP A 228 -16.14 -11.04 6.23
C TRP A 228 -17.14 -11.90 7.01
N PHE A 229 -17.94 -12.72 6.29
CA PHE A 229 -18.96 -13.57 6.89
C PHE A 229 -18.34 -14.64 7.79
N VAL A 230 -17.28 -15.32 7.32
CA VAL A 230 -16.51 -16.28 8.13
C VAL A 230 -15.98 -15.59 9.38
N SER A 231 -15.35 -14.43 9.25
CA SER A 231 -14.84 -13.70 10.41
C SER A 231 -15.95 -13.29 11.39
N TYR A 232 -17.12 -12.88 10.89
CA TYR A 232 -18.27 -12.54 11.72
C TYR A 232 -18.77 -13.74 12.53
N VAL A 233 -18.92 -14.91 11.89
CA VAL A 233 -19.42 -16.13 12.54
C VAL A 233 -18.45 -16.63 13.62
N PHE A 234 -17.16 -16.66 13.34
CA PHE A 234 -16.17 -17.24 14.26
C PHE A 234 -15.68 -16.28 15.34
N PHE A 235 -15.52 -14.99 15.04
CA PHE A 235 -14.87 -14.05 15.96
C PHE A 235 -15.82 -13.03 16.60
N GLU A 236 -16.95 -12.70 15.97
CA GLU A 236 -17.86 -11.67 16.50
C GLU A 236 -19.04 -12.32 17.24
N LYS A 237 -19.66 -13.35 16.65
CA LYS A 237 -20.83 -14.04 17.21
C LYS A 237 -20.52 -14.87 18.45
N GLY A 238 -19.28 -15.35 18.61
CA GLY A 238 -18.85 -16.13 19.78
C GLY A 238 -18.50 -15.29 21.03
N ILE A 239 -18.56 -13.95 20.93
CA ILE A 239 -18.22 -13.02 22.03
C ILE A 239 -19.48 -12.36 22.63
N SER A 240 -20.67 -12.64 22.09
CA SER A 240 -21.97 -12.26 22.67
C SER A 240 -22.55 -13.36 23.54
#